data_AF-A0AAE7C2V1-F1
#
_entry.id   AF-A0AAE7C2V1-F1
#
_cell.length_a   1.000
_cell.length_b   1.000
_cell.length_c   1.000
_cell.angle_alpha   90.00
_cell.angle_beta   90.00
_cell.angle_gamma   90.00
#
_symmetry.space_group_name_H-M   'P 1'
#
loop_
_entity.id
_entity.type
_entity.pdbx_description
1 polymer ?
#
loop_
_entity_poly.entity_id
_entity_poly.type
_entity_poly.pdbx_seq_one_letter_code
_entity_poly.pdbx_strand_id
1 'polypeptide(L)'
;MSNIKISDDQRIVRHKLPARLSHWTLVLCFFITGLSGLAFFFPDFSWLVQVLGTPQLARLVHPFTGIVMFVAFLNLVRIYWRHNFPEKNDWVWLKNIHEVLKGNEHAVSDNGKYNLGQKMLFWTLILAMFTLLITGIIMWRQYFAHNFSIPVIRIAILFHSACAFLLFTGIMVHIYMAFWVKGSIRGMVEGWVTVRWAKKHHPRWYREEVLPELEKELAEKQNKV
;
A
#
# COMPACT_ATOMS: atom_id res chain seq x y z
N MET A 1 -18.29 35.12 -1.40
CA MET A 1 -17.46 33.98 -0.95
C MET A 1 -17.54 33.96 0.57
N SER A 2 -18.10 32.92 1.17
CA SER A 2 -18.25 32.81 2.61
C SER A 2 -16.85 32.81 3.25
N ASN A 3 -16.63 33.67 4.24
CA ASN A 3 -15.33 33.91 4.85
C ASN A 3 -15.02 32.83 5.91
N ILE A 4 -15.17 31.55 5.52
CA ILE A 4 -15.03 30.40 6.41
C ILE A 4 -13.54 30.13 6.62
N LYS A 5 -13.03 30.50 7.80
CA LYS A 5 -11.63 30.25 8.18
C LYS A 5 -11.46 28.80 8.62
N ILE A 6 -10.94 27.94 7.73
CA ILE A 6 -10.59 26.56 8.05
C ILE A 6 -9.22 26.52 8.74
N SER A 7 -9.16 25.96 9.95
CA SER A 7 -7.91 25.81 10.69
C SER A 7 -7.00 24.76 10.05
N ASP A 8 -5.71 25.05 9.99
CA ASP A 8 -4.69 24.12 9.49
C ASP A 8 -4.58 22.83 10.32
N ASP A 9 -4.91 22.90 11.61
CA ASP A 9 -4.87 21.78 12.55
C ASP A 9 -6.18 20.99 12.59
N GLN A 10 -7.18 21.42 11.82
CA GLN A 10 -8.42 20.68 11.67
C GLN A 10 -8.16 19.28 11.11
N ARG A 11 -8.76 18.29 11.75
CA ARG A 11 -8.63 16.87 11.38
C ARG A 11 -9.60 16.56 10.25
N ILE A 12 -9.11 15.87 9.23
CA ILE A 12 -9.92 15.38 8.11
C ILE A 12 -9.72 13.88 7.95
N VAL A 13 -10.79 13.16 7.62
CA VAL A 13 -10.72 11.71 7.42
C VAL A 13 -10.00 11.42 6.11
N ARG A 14 -8.91 10.65 6.21
CA ARG A 14 -8.11 10.20 5.07
C ARG A 14 -8.40 8.76 4.70
N HIS A 15 -8.45 7.88 5.70
CA HIS A 15 -8.66 6.44 5.52
C HIS A 15 -9.80 5.94 6.42
N LYS A 16 -10.88 5.47 5.79
CA LYS A 16 -12.01 4.85 6.50
C LYS A 16 -11.58 3.54 7.19
N LEU A 17 -12.31 3.15 8.23
CA LEU A 17 -11.99 1.97 9.05
C LEU A 17 -11.80 0.67 8.24
N PRO A 18 -12.64 0.31 7.25
CA PRO A 18 -12.44 -0.94 6.49
C PRO A 18 -11.10 -0.99 5.76
N ALA A 19 -10.63 0.16 5.25
CA ALA A 19 -9.33 0.24 4.58
C ALA A 19 -8.18 0.07 5.58
N ARG A 20 -8.32 0.65 6.79
CA ARG A 20 -7.32 0.53 7.86
C ARG A 20 -7.18 -0.90 8.36
N LEU A 21 -8.30 -1.56 8.66
CA LEU A 21 -8.28 -2.95 9.10
C LEU A 21 -7.65 -3.85 8.03
N SER A 22 -8.06 -3.70 6.78
CA SER A 22 -7.49 -4.48 5.67
C SER A 22 -5.99 -4.26 5.50
N HIS A 23 -5.52 -3.02 5.63
CA HIS A 23 -4.10 -2.69 5.55
C HIS A 23 -3.29 -3.34 6.68
N TRP A 24 -3.73 -3.21 7.94
CA TRP A 24 -2.98 -3.77 9.06
C TRP A 24 -3.01 -5.30 9.08
N THR A 25 -4.12 -5.93 8.63
CA THR A 25 -4.14 -7.38 8.36
C THR A 25 -3.12 -7.76 7.29
N LEU A 26 -3.07 -7.03 6.18
CA LEU A 26 -2.09 -7.25 5.11
C LEU A 26 -0.67 -7.13 5.64
N VAL A 27 -0.37 -6.11 6.45
CA VAL A 27 0.96 -5.89 7.05
C VAL A 27 1.36 -7.07 7.94
N LEU A 28 0.46 -7.55 8.81
CA LEU A 28 0.75 -8.73 9.65
C LEU A 28 1.03 -9.98 8.81
N CYS A 29 0.21 -10.24 7.79
CA CYS A 29 0.43 -11.37 6.89
C CYS A 29 1.73 -11.22 6.06
N PHE A 30 2.09 -10.00 5.68
CA PHE A 30 3.33 -9.70 4.97
C PHE A 30 4.55 -10.01 5.84
N PHE A 31 4.54 -9.66 7.13
CA PHE A 31 5.66 -10.03 8.01
C PHE A 31 5.79 -11.54 8.16
N ILE A 32 4.69 -12.28 8.30
CA ILE A 32 4.75 -13.75 8.42
C ILE A 32 5.22 -14.39 7.09
N THR A 33 4.56 -14.05 5.98
CA THR A 33 4.81 -14.65 4.66
C THR A 33 6.12 -14.15 4.05
N GLY A 34 6.39 -12.86 4.16
CA GLY A 34 7.58 -12.20 3.61
C GLY A 34 8.85 -12.65 4.32
N LEU A 35 8.87 -12.73 5.66
CA LEU A 35 10.06 -13.19 6.39
C LEU A 35 10.31 -14.69 6.19
N SER A 36 9.25 -15.52 6.17
CA SER A 36 9.42 -16.95 5.84
C SER A 36 9.90 -17.14 4.40
N GLY A 37 9.36 -16.41 3.44
CA GLY A 37 9.82 -16.43 2.04
C GLY A 37 11.27 -15.99 1.89
N LEU A 38 11.67 -14.91 2.58
CA LEU A 38 13.05 -14.42 2.60
C LEU A 38 14.01 -15.49 3.13
N ALA A 39 13.63 -16.18 4.20
CA ALA A 39 14.40 -17.26 4.79
C ALA A 39 14.55 -18.49 3.88
N PHE A 40 13.53 -18.78 3.06
CA PHE A 40 13.60 -19.87 2.06
C PHE A 40 14.45 -19.50 0.85
N PHE A 41 14.52 -18.21 0.50
CA PHE A 41 15.26 -17.73 -0.66
C PHE A 41 16.74 -17.51 -0.37
N PHE A 42 17.08 -16.96 0.81
CA PHE A 42 18.46 -16.70 1.24
C PHE A 42 18.80 -17.55 2.47
N PRO A 43 19.65 -18.60 2.33
CA PRO A 43 20.03 -19.47 3.43
C PRO A 43 20.65 -18.73 4.63
N ASP A 44 21.35 -17.62 4.40
CA ASP A 44 21.94 -16.78 5.46
C ASP A 44 20.86 -16.18 6.39
N PHE A 45 19.63 -16.02 5.90
CA PHE A 45 18.48 -15.56 6.67
C PHE A 45 17.59 -16.71 7.18
N SER A 46 18.06 -17.97 7.13
CA SER A 46 17.29 -19.14 7.58
C SER A 46 16.83 -19.05 9.04
N TRP A 47 17.55 -18.33 9.90
CA TRP A 47 17.17 -18.10 11.29
C TRP A 47 15.81 -17.38 11.44
N LEU A 48 15.35 -16.62 10.44
CA LEU A 48 14.06 -15.92 10.48
C LEU A 48 12.87 -16.87 10.65
N VAL A 49 12.96 -18.12 10.19
CA VAL A 49 11.87 -19.11 10.37
C VAL A 49 11.65 -19.50 11.82
N GLN A 50 12.66 -19.29 12.70
CA GLN A 50 12.55 -19.59 14.12
C GLN A 50 11.62 -18.60 14.84
N VAL A 51 11.42 -17.40 14.28
CA VAL A 51 10.39 -16.44 14.76
C VAL A 51 8.99 -17.04 14.66
N LEU A 52 8.77 -17.94 13.67
CA LEU A 52 7.54 -18.69 13.50
C LEU A 52 7.56 -20.04 14.23
N GLY A 53 8.55 -20.29 15.09
CA GLY A 53 8.73 -21.53 15.83
C GLY A 53 9.68 -22.50 15.15
N THR A 54 9.24 -23.15 14.06
CA THR A 54 10.04 -24.17 13.36
C THR A 54 10.03 -23.98 11.83
N PRO A 55 11.06 -24.45 11.10
CA PRO A 55 11.06 -24.44 9.64
C PRO A 55 9.85 -25.17 9.02
N GLN A 56 9.39 -26.25 9.67
CA GLN A 56 8.22 -27.03 9.26
C GLN A 56 6.95 -26.19 9.39
N LEU A 57 6.79 -25.48 10.52
CA LEU A 57 5.65 -24.59 10.73
C LEU A 57 5.68 -23.41 9.75
N ALA A 58 6.85 -22.79 9.54
CA ALA A 58 7.01 -21.71 8.55
C ALA A 58 6.56 -22.14 7.14
N ARG A 59 6.96 -23.35 6.70
CA ARG A 59 6.56 -23.91 5.41
C ARG A 59 5.05 -24.15 5.33
N LEU A 60 4.43 -24.57 6.42
CA LEU A 60 2.99 -24.80 6.51
C LEU A 60 2.22 -23.48 6.42
N VAL A 61 2.58 -22.48 7.23
CA VAL A 61 1.79 -21.24 7.38
C VAL A 61 1.95 -20.29 6.20
N HIS A 62 3.13 -20.24 5.58
CA HIS A 62 3.47 -19.31 4.49
C HIS A 62 2.38 -19.21 3.39
N PRO A 63 1.93 -20.31 2.75
CA PRO A 63 0.92 -20.19 1.70
C PRO A 63 -0.47 -19.80 2.21
N PHE A 64 -0.84 -20.18 3.44
CA PHE A 64 -2.13 -19.77 4.02
C PHE A 64 -2.14 -18.28 4.37
N THR A 65 -1.08 -17.77 4.99
CA THR A 65 -0.96 -16.33 5.25
C THR A 65 -0.82 -15.54 3.95
N GLY A 66 -0.24 -16.12 2.90
CA GLY A 66 -0.24 -15.59 1.55
C GLY A 66 -1.65 -15.42 0.97
N ILE A 67 -2.55 -16.38 1.15
CA ILE A 67 -3.96 -16.26 0.74
C ILE A 67 -4.66 -15.15 1.52
N VAL A 68 -4.51 -15.11 2.84
CA VAL A 68 -5.13 -14.07 3.68
C VAL A 68 -4.63 -12.69 3.27
N MET A 69 -3.32 -12.57 3.00
CA MET A 69 -2.70 -11.35 2.46
C MET A 69 -3.34 -10.93 1.14
N PHE A 70 -3.55 -11.87 0.21
CA PHE A 70 -4.19 -11.60 -1.08
C PHE A 70 -5.64 -11.12 -0.93
N VAL A 71 -6.43 -11.76 -0.06
CA VAL A 71 -7.82 -11.33 0.20
C VAL A 71 -7.87 -9.92 0.82
N ALA A 72 -7.02 -9.66 1.82
CA ALA A 72 -6.90 -8.33 2.42
C ALA A 72 -6.45 -7.28 1.39
N PHE A 73 -5.58 -7.65 0.46
CA PHE A 73 -5.15 -6.79 -0.64
C PHE A 73 -6.28 -6.49 -1.63
N LEU A 74 -7.09 -7.48 -2.03
CA LEU A 74 -8.22 -7.25 -2.93
C LEU A 74 -9.23 -6.23 -2.38
N ASN A 75 -9.47 -6.23 -1.08
CA ASN A 75 -10.32 -5.23 -0.46
C ASN A 75 -9.70 -3.81 -0.56
N LEU A 76 -8.38 -3.67 -0.39
CA LEU A 76 -7.70 -2.39 -0.62
C LEU A 76 -7.73 -1.95 -2.09
N VAL A 77 -7.53 -2.90 -3.02
CA VAL A 77 -7.69 -2.66 -4.46
C VAL A 77 -9.07 -2.09 -4.74
N ARG A 78 -10.13 -2.72 -4.24
CA ARG A 78 -11.52 -2.25 -4.40
C ARG A 78 -11.73 -0.83 -3.87
N ILE A 79 -11.16 -0.51 -2.70
CA ILE A 79 -11.34 0.79 -2.05
C ILE A 79 -10.56 1.89 -2.78
N TYR A 80 -9.34 1.60 -3.24
CA TYR A 80 -8.43 2.61 -3.79
C TYR A 80 -8.36 2.64 -5.32
N TRP A 81 -9.03 1.72 -6.02
CA TRP A 81 -9.00 1.54 -7.47
C TRP A 81 -9.10 2.85 -8.24
N ARG A 82 -10.20 3.59 -8.02
CA ARG A 82 -10.51 4.80 -8.81
C ARG A 82 -9.49 5.91 -8.65
N HIS A 83 -8.82 5.98 -7.50
CA HIS A 83 -7.88 7.05 -7.18
C HIS A 83 -6.44 6.75 -7.63
N ASN A 84 -6.17 5.57 -8.19
CA ASN A 84 -4.83 5.14 -8.60
C ASN A 84 -4.63 5.07 -10.12
N PHE A 85 -5.59 5.54 -10.92
CA PHE A 85 -5.38 5.66 -12.35
C PHE A 85 -4.33 6.75 -12.65
N PRO A 86 -3.36 6.48 -13.54
CA PRO A 86 -2.43 7.49 -14.01
C PRO A 86 -3.16 8.62 -14.73
N GLU A 87 -2.77 9.85 -14.44
CA GLU A 87 -3.34 11.08 -15.00
C GLU A 87 -2.26 11.90 -15.69
N LYS A 88 -2.67 12.86 -16.53
CA LYS A 88 -1.71 13.71 -17.27
C LYS A 88 -0.72 14.44 -16.35
N ASN A 89 -1.16 14.87 -15.17
CA ASN A 89 -0.30 15.57 -14.20
C ASN A 89 0.80 14.66 -13.60
N ASP A 90 0.61 13.33 -13.60
CA ASP A 90 1.61 12.41 -13.06
C ASP A 90 2.93 12.47 -13.85
N TRP A 91 2.88 12.82 -15.14
CA TRP A 91 4.09 13.04 -15.94
C TRP A 91 4.94 14.22 -15.42
N VAL A 92 4.31 15.25 -14.85
CA VAL A 92 5.01 16.37 -14.25
C VAL A 92 5.73 15.92 -12.97
N TRP A 93 5.08 15.07 -12.17
CA TRP A 93 5.71 14.44 -11.00
C TRP A 93 6.94 13.61 -11.42
N LEU A 94 6.81 12.80 -12.47
CA LEU A 94 7.88 11.93 -12.95
C LEU A 94 9.11 12.73 -13.44
N LYS A 95 8.87 13.78 -14.23
CA LYS A 95 9.96 14.64 -14.76
C LYS A 95 10.71 15.38 -13.65
N ASN A 96 10.07 15.61 -12.51
CA ASN A 96 10.63 16.36 -11.39
C ASN A 96 10.93 15.49 -10.16
N ILE A 97 11.15 14.19 -10.34
CA ILE A 97 11.34 13.23 -9.23
C ILE A 97 12.48 13.62 -8.28
N HIS A 98 13.53 14.28 -8.79
CA HIS A 98 14.63 14.76 -7.96
C HIS A 98 14.18 15.82 -6.94
N GLU A 99 13.32 16.75 -7.33
CA GLU A 99 12.76 17.74 -6.41
C GLU A 99 11.75 17.11 -5.44
N VAL A 100 11.01 16.10 -5.89
CA VAL A 100 10.16 15.30 -5.01
C VAL A 100 10.98 14.64 -3.91
N LEU A 101 12.11 14.00 -4.24
CA LEU A 101 12.97 13.33 -3.27
C LEU A 101 13.67 14.29 -2.29
N LYS A 102 13.83 15.57 -2.66
CA LYS A 102 14.28 16.63 -1.74
C LYS A 102 13.19 17.11 -0.77
N GLY A 103 11.94 16.69 -0.96
CA GLY A 103 10.78 17.14 -0.17
C GLY A 103 10.06 18.37 -0.74
N ASN A 104 10.43 18.80 -1.95
CA ASN A 104 9.84 19.96 -2.64
C ASN A 104 8.65 19.57 -3.54
N GLU A 105 8.02 18.41 -3.29
CA GLU A 105 6.96 17.87 -4.16
C GLU A 105 5.79 18.84 -4.41
N HIS A 106 5.45 19.61 -3.38
CA HIS A 106 4.39 20.61 -3.37
C HIS A 106 4.62 21.80 -4.32
N ALA A 107 5.89 22.06 -4.67
CA ALA A 107 6.26 23.13 -5.59
C ALA A 107 6.27 22.67 -7.05
N VAL A 108 6.36 21.36 -7.30
CA VAL A 108 6.59 20.80 -8.65
C VAL A 108 5.44 19.97 -9.19
N SER A 109 4.50 19.52 -8.35
CA SER A 109 3.38 18.71 -8.82
C SER A 109 2.09 18.98 -8.06
N ASP A 110 1.00 19.09 -8.80
CA ASP A 110 -0.35 19.24 -8.25
C ASP A 110 -0.96 17.86 -7.92
N ASN A 111 -0.48 17.24 -6.84
CA ASN A 111 -0.88 15.88 -6.48
C ASN A 111 -2.37 15.78 -6.14
N GLY A 112 -3.04 14.81 -6.78
CA GLY A 112 -4.38 14.34 -6.42
C GLY A 112 -4.39 13.51 -5.14
N LYS A 113 -5.39 12.63 -5.00
CA LYS A 113 -5.55 11.83 -3.79
C LYS A 113 -4.32 10.97 -3.51
N TYR A 114 -3.69 10.41 -4.53
CA TYR A 114 -2.40 9.73 -4.43
C TYR A 114 -1.46 10.31 -5.49
N ASN A 115 -0.17 10.43 -5.17
CA ASN A 115 0.85 10.88 -6.12
C ASN A 115 1.31 9.73 -7.02
N LEU A 116 2.06 10.03 -8.10
CA LEU A 116 2.51 9.00 -9.04
C LEU A 116 3.32 7.88 -8.38
N GLY A 117 4.20 8.18 -7.42
CA GLY A 117 4.95 7.16 -6.68
C GLY A 117 4.04 6.13 -6.00
N GLN A 118 2.97 6.60 -5.34
CA GLN A 118 1.96 5.75 -4.73
C GLN A 118 1.17 4.95 -5.76
N LYS A 119 0.81 5.55 -6.90
CA LYS A 119 0.13 4.87 -8.01
C LYS A 119 0.99 3.78 -8.64
N MET A 120 2.28 4.04 -8.87
CA MET A 120 3.22 3.04 -9.38
C MET A 120 3.29 1.84 -8.44
N LEU A 121 3.47 2.08 -7.13
CA LEU A 121 3.46 1.02 -6.13
C LEU A 121 2.15 0.22 -6.17
N PHE A 122 0.99 0.89 -6.25
CA PHE A 122 -0.31 0.22 -6.33
C PHE A 122 -0.39 -0.77 -7.49
N TRP A 123 0.01 -0.36 -8.70
CA TRP A 123 -0.01 -1.23 -9.88
C TRP A 123 1.05 -2.34 -9.83
N THR A 124 2.25 -2.04 -9.33
CA THR A 124 3.29 -3.05 -9.09
C THR A 124 2.80 -4.12 -8.11
N LEU A 125 2.14 -3.72 -7.02
CA LEU A 125 1.58 -4.66 -6.04
C LEU A 125 0.44 -5.49 -6.64
N ILE A 126 -0.41 -4.94 -7.51
CA ILE A 126 -1.43 -5.74 -8.20
C ILE A 126 -0.77 -6.85 -9.02
N LEU A 127 0.16 -6.50 -9.89
CA LEU A 127 0.84 -7.48 -10.73
C LEU A 127 1.54 -8.55 -9.88
N ALA A 128 2.33 -8.12 -8.89
CA ALA A 128 3.07 -9.02 -8.02
C ALA A 128 2.13 -9.94 -7.21
N MET A 129 1.07 -9.43 -6.60
CA MET A 129 0.15 -10.22 -5.77
C MET A 129 -0.61 -11.28 -6.57
N PHE A 130 -1.05 -10.95 -7.79
CA PHE A 130 -1.69 -11.94 -8.67
C PHE A 130 -0.70 -13.00 -9.14
N THR A 131 0.51 -12.61 -9.55
CA THR A 131 1.55 -13.57 -9.94
C THR A 131 1.92 -14.47 -8.76
N LEU A 132 2.11 -13.92 -7.55
CA LEU A 132 2.42 -14.67 -6.35
C LEU A 132 1.32 -15.68 -5.99
N LEU A 133 0.04 -15.29 -6.09
CA LEU A 133 -1.07 -16.21 -5.83
C LEU A 133 -1.07 -17.37 -6.82
N ILE A 134 -1.03 -17.08 -8.12
CA ILE A 134 -1.12 -18.10 -9.17
C ILE A 134 0.06 -19.05 -9.07
N THR A 135 1.28 -18.51 -9.02
CA THR A 135 2.50 -19.32 -8.92
C THR A 135 2.58 -20.07 -7.58
N GLY A 136 2.13 -19.45 -6.50
CA GLY A 136 2.07 -20.06 -5.16
C GLY A 136 1.15 -21.28 -5.13
N ILE A 137 -0.03 -21.19 -5.74
CA ILE A 137 -0.95 -22.33 -5.92
C ILE A 137 -0.27 -23.43 -6.75
N ILE A 138 0.35 -23.09 -7.88
CA ILE A 138 1.02 -24.07 -8.75
C ILE A 138 2.11 -24.84 -8.00
N MET A 139 2.92 -24.16 -7.17
CA MET A 139 4.03 -24.81 -6.45
C MET A 139 3.63 -25.38 -5.09
N TRP A 140 2.35 -25.30 -4.69
CA TRP A 140 1.90 -25.78 -3.39
C TRP A 140 1.83 -27.31 -3.34
N ARG A 141 2.91 -27.90 -2.82
CA ARG A 141 3.14 -29.36 -2.84
C ARG A 141 2.01 -30.19 -2.25
N GLN A 142 1.48 -29.77 -1.09
CA GLN A 142 0.52 -30.58 -0.34
C GLN A 142 -0.82 -30.76 -1.05
N TYR A 143 -1.27 -29.75 -1.81
CA TYR A 143 -2.65 -29.72 -2.31
C TYR A 143 -2.76 -29.63 -3.83
N PHE A 144 -1.82 -28.95 -4.51
CA PHE A 144 -2.06 -28.54 -5.90
C PHE A 144 -0.92 -28.91 -6.85
N ALA A 145 0.33 -28.95 -6.39
CA ALA A 145 1.49 -29.08 -7.30
C ALA A 145 1.49 -30.38 -8.11
N HIS A 146 0.90 -31.46 -7.61
CA HIS A 146 0.81 -32.74 -8.33
C HIS A 146 -0.04 -32.66 -9.60
N ASN A 147 -0.88 -31.63 -9.75
CA ASN A 147 -1.70 -31.40 -10.95
C ASN A 147 -0.93 -30.68 -12.07
N PHE A 148 0.32 -30.29 -11.84
CA PHE A 148 1.14 -29.53 -12.78
C PHE A 148 2.40 -30.30 -13.16
N SER A 149 2.84 -30.13 -14.41
CA SER A 149 4.09 -30.75 -14.87
C SER A 149 5.31 -30.10 -14.20
N ILE A 150 6.40 -30.86 -14.08
CA ILE A 150 7.66 -30.37 -13.48
C ILE A 150 8.16 -29.06 -14.14
N PRO A 151 8.15 -28.90 -15.49
CA PRO A 151 8.53 -27.64 -16.11
C PRO A 151 7.68 -26.44 -15.65
N VAL A 152 6.36 -26.63 -15.53
CA VAL A 152 5.43 -25.58 -15.06
C VAL A 152 5.73 -25.18 -13.62
N ILE A 153 5.98 -26.16 -12.73
CA ILE A 153 6.35 -25.89 -11.34
C ILE A 153 7.65 -25.10 -11.26
N ARG A 154 8.66 -25.43 -12.08
CA ARG A 154 9.95 -24.71 -12.11
C ARG A 154 9.78 -23.26 -12.54
N ILE A 155 8.97 -23.01 -13.57
CA ILE A 155 8.63 -21.66 -14.04
C ILE A 155 7.88 -20.90 -12.92
N ALA A 156 6.93 -21.55 -12.25
CA ALA A 156 6.21 -20.95 -11.14
C ALA A 156 7.15 -20.52 -10.01
N ILE A 157 8.11 -21.36 -9.61
CA ILE A 157 9.11 -21.03 -8.59
C ILE A 157 9.91 -19.78 -8.99
N LEU A 158 10.36 -19.70 -10.25
CA LEU A 158 11.12 -18.55 -10.75
C LEU A 158 10.30 -17.25 -10.64
N PHE A 159 9.08 -17.24 -11.18
CA PHE A 159 8.22 -16.05 -11.14
C PHE A 159 7.76 -15.69 -9.73
N HIS A 160 7.47 -16.69 -8.89
CA HIS A 160 7.11 -16.47 -7.49
C HIS A 160 8.25 -15.75 -6.77
N SER A 161 9.48 -16.25 -6.92
CA SER A 161 10.65 -15.70 -6.26
C SER A 161 10.98 -14.29 -6.76
N ALA A 162 10.93 -14.06 -8.07
CA ALA A 162 11.17 -12.75 -8.67
C ALA A 162 10.13 -11.72 -8.21
N CYS A 163 8.84 -12.07 -8.22
CA CYS A 163 7.77 -11.19 -7.75
C CYS A 163 7.82 -10.96 -6.24
N ALA A 164 8.22 -11.97 -5.44
CA ALA A 164 8.41 -11.83 -4.00
C ALA A 164 9.52 -10.81 -3.69
N PHE A 165 10.63 -10.87 -4.42
CA PHE A 165 11.73 -9.91 -4.28
C PHE A 165 11.30 -8.48 -4.64
N LEU A 166 10.59 -8.31 -5.76
CA LEU A 166 10.07 -7.01 -6.19
C LEU A 166 9.07 -6.44 -5.18
N LEU A 167 8.14 -7.27 -4.70
CA LEU A 167 7.17 -6.89 -3.67
C LEU A 167 7.88 -6.48 -2.39
N PHE A 168 8.81 -7.30 -1.89
CA PHE A 168 9.55 -7.00 -0.65
C PHE A 168 10.28 -5.65 -0.75
N THR A 169 11.02 -5.43 -1.85
CA THR A 169 11.73 -4.17 -2.10
C THR A 169 10.78 -2.98 -2.19
N GLY A 170 9.66 -3.13 -2.91
CA GLY A 170 8.63 -2.09 -3.01
C GLY A 170 8.00 -1.74 -1.66
N ILE A 171 7.78 -2.73 -0.81
CA ILE A 171 7.26 -2.51 0.55
C ILE A 171 8.31 -1.83 1.45
N MET A 172 9.60 -2.11 1.31
CA MET A 172 10.64 -1.36 2.04
C MET A 172 10.62 0.13 1.68
N VAL A 173 10.53 0.45 0.39
CA VAL A 173 10.37 1.84 -0.06
C VAL A 173 9.06 2.44 0.46
N HIS A 174 7.95 1.70 0.42
CA HIS A 174 6.66 2.14 0.94
C HIS A 174 6.73 2.53 2.42
N ILE A 175 7.32 1.68 3.26
CA ILE A 175 7.49 1.90 4.70
C ILE A 175 8.37 3.14 4.93
N TYR A 176 9.49 3.25 4.20
CA TYR A 176 10.37 4.40 4.29
C TYR A 176 9.63 5.70 3.94
N MET A 177 8.89 5.74 2.84
CA MET A 177 8.12 6.92 2.43
C MET A 177 7.03 7.29 3.44
N ALA A 178 6.35 6.29 4.03
CA ALA A 178 5.35 6.51 5.07
C ALA A 178 5.96 7.14 6.34
N PHE A 179 7.20 6.75 6.67
CA PHE A 179 7.95 7.33 7.79
C PHE A 179 8.52 8.72 7.48
N TRP A 180 8.95 8.95 6.24
CA TRP A 180 9.52 10.22 5.78
C TRP A 180 8.46 11.32 5.68
N VAL A 181 7.32 11.03 5.08
CA VAL A 181 6.18 11.95 4.98
C VAL A 181 5.40 11.96 6.31
N LYS A 182 5.84 12.83 7.23
CA LYS A 182 5.30 12.90 8.60
C LYS A 182 3.78 13.09 8.62
N GLY A 183 3.10 12.34 9.48
CA GLY A 183 1.64 12.29 9.58
C GLY A 183 0.98 11.17 8.77
N SER A 184 1.67 10.54 7.82
CA SER A 184 1.11 9.47 6.99
C SER A 184 0.80 8.21 7.79
N ILE A 185 1.71 7.78 8.67
CA ILE A 185 1.47 6.62 9.56
C ILE A 185 0.25 6.86 10.44
N ARG A 186 0.11 8.05 11.04
CA ARG A 186 -1.09 8.43 11.80
C ARG A 186 -2.35 8.37 10.94
N GLY A 187 -2.28 8.81 9.70
CA GLY A 187 -3.38 8.67 8.74
C GLY A 187 -3.82 7.22 8.57
N MET A 188 -2.90 6.27 8.54
CA MET A 188 -3.20 4.84 8.37
C MET A 188 -3.61 4.12 9.66
N VAL A 189 -3.08 4.55 10.81
CA VAL A 189 -3.44 4.01 12.13
C VAL A 189 -4.78 4.58 12.60
N GLU A 190 -4.90 5.90 12.67
CA GLU A 190 -6.05 6.60 13.28
C GLU A 190 -7.11 7.01 12.25
N GLY A 191 -6.76 7.06 10.97
CA GLY A 191 -7.70 7.33 9.88
C GLY A 191 -7.80 8.80 9.45
N TRP A 192 -7.10 9.71 10.12
CA TRP A 192 -7.18 11.15 9.86
C TRP A 192 -5.83 11.82 9.67
N VAL A 193 -5.84 12.93 8.94
CA VAL A 193 -4.69 13.82 8.71
C VAL A 193 -5.10 15.27 8.99
N THR A 194 -4.14 16.19 9.10
CA THR A 194 -4.45 17.62 9.25
C THR A 194 -4.69 18.27 7.90
N VAL A 195 -5.46 19.36 7.87
CA VAL A 195 -5.65 20.20 6.68
C VAL A 195 -4.31 20.67 6.13
N ARG A 196 -3.36 21.07 6.98
CA ARG A 196 -2.00 21.44 6.56
C ARG A 196 -1.29 20.32 5.79
N TRP A 197 -1.41 19.08 6.27
CA TRP A 197 -0.81 17.92 5.61
C TRP A 197 -1.41 17.72 4.21
N ALA A 198 -2.74 17.84 4.10
CA ALA A 198 -3.42 17.70 2.82
C ALA A 198 -3.02 18.80 1.83
N LYS A 199 -2.98 20.07 2.27
CA LYS A 199 -2.53 21.20 1.44
C LYS A 199 -1.09 21.01 0.92
N LYS A 200 -0.19 20.50 1.76
CA LYS A 200 1.22 20.30 1.39
C LYS A 200 1.42 19.10 0.47
N HIS A 201 0.95 17.92 0.86
CA HIS A 201 1.30 16.67 0.16
C HIS A 201 0.32 16.30 -0.96
N HIS A 202 -0.92 16.76 -0.86
CA HIS A 202 -2.02 16.42 -1.76
C HIS A 202 -2.90 17.64 -2.09
N PRO A 203 -2.31 18.72 -2.66
CA PRO A 203 -2.99 20.00 -2.83
C PRO A 203 -4.26 19.91 -3.69
N ARG A 204 -4.24 19.11 -4.77
CA ARG A 204 -5.41 18.95 -5.63
C ARG A 204 -6.53 18.19 -4.95
N TRP A 205 -6.20 17.13 -4.22
CA TRP A 205 -7.16 16.40 -3.38
C TRP A 205 -7.82 17.31 -2.34
N TYR A 206 -7.04 18.17 -1.71
CA TYR A 206 -7.58 19.12 -0.75
C TYR A 206 -8.59 20.07 -1.41
N ARG A 207 -8.25 20.67 -2.55
CA ARG A 207 -9.13 21.63 -3.24
C ARG A 207 -10.38 20.98 -3.82
N GLU A 208 -10.29 19.77 -4.36
CA GLU A 208 -11.37 19.14 -5.11
C GLU A 208 -12.31 18.28 -4.25
N GLU A 209 -11.77 17.56 -3.26
CA GLU A 209 -12.57 16.64 -2.42
C GLU A 209 -12.80 17.20 -1.01
N VAL A 210 -11.73 17.68 -0.35
CA VAL A 210 -11.79 18.00 1.09
C VAL A 210 -12.44 19.35 1.36
N LEU A 211 -12.03 20.40 0.64
CA LEU A 211 -12.48 21.76 0.87
C LEU A 211 -14.02 21.89 0.70
N PRO A 212 -14.65 21.36 -0.37
CA PRO A 212 -16.10 21.42 -0.50
C PRO A 212 -16.85 20.68 0.62
N GLU A 213 -16.32 19.54 1.07
CA GLU A 213 -16.92 18.77 2.17
C GLU A 213 -16.84 19.55 3.49
N LEU A 214 -15.69 20.16 3.79
CA LEU A 214 -15.51 21.00 4.97
C LEU A 214 -16.39 22.26 4.96
N GLU A 215 -16.50 22.93 3.83
CA GLU A 215 -17.37 24.10 3.69
C GLU A 215 -18.84 23.72 3.93
N LYS A 216 -19.27 22.57 3.41
CA LYS A 216 -20.62 22.04 3.65
C LYS A 216 -20.87 21.73 5.12
N GLU A 217 -19.94 21.02 5.78
CA GLU A 217 -20.05 20.70 7.21
C GLU A 217 -20.11 21.96 8.10
N LEU A 218 -19.34 22.99 7.75
CA LEU A 218 -19.32 24.25 8.50
C LEU A 218 -20.60 25.07 8.29
N ALA A 219 -21.12 25.10 7.07
CA ALA A 219 -22.41 25.72 6.78
C ALA A 219 -23.56 25.01 7.51
N GLU A 220 -23.57 23.67 7.54
CA GLU A 220 -24.56 22.90 8.28
C GLU A 220 -24.49 23.13 9.80
N LYS A 221 -23.29 23.35 10.36
CA LYS A 221 -23.14 23.70 11.78
C LYS A 221 -23.62 25.11 12.08
N GLN A 222 -23.35 26.08 11.21
CA GLN A 222 -23.82 27.46 11.38
C GLN A 222 -25.35 27.56 11.31
N ASN A 223 -26.01 26.75 10.48
CA ASN A 223 -27.47 26.74 10.36
C ASN A 223 -28.19 26.00 11.50
N LYS A 224 -27.47 25.26 12.36
CA LYS A 224 -28.02 24.53 13.51
C LYS A 224 -27.83 25.28 14.85
N VAL A 225 -27.18 26.43 14.83
CA VAL A 225 -26.99 27.35 15.97
C VAL A 225 -27.92 28.54 15.77
#